data_AF-A0AAW4RTK8-F1
#
_entry.id   AF-A0AAW4RTK8-F1
#
_cell.length_a   1.000
_cell.length_b   1.000
_cell.length_c   1.000
_cell.angle_alpha   90.00
_cell.angle_beta   90.00
_cell.angle_gamma   90.00
#
_symmetry.space_group_name_H-M   'P 1'
#
loop_
_entity.id
_entity.type
_entity.pdbx_description
1 polymer ?
#
loop_
_entity_poly.entity_id
_entity_poly.type
_entity_poly.pdbx_seq_one_letter_code
_entity_poly.pdbx_strand_id
1 'polypeptide(L)'
;MSRHVREKAVERVAPGLYLNPYTTPPAWALERLASRLRPQDAMYVSLESALHEHGRISQVPSRLTLMTSGRSYLHETPLGSIEFVHTAVSPARWRPRTVFVPSRKVHVASAELALEDLRKVGRNLDLVDDTDDED
;
A
#
# COMPACT_ATOMS: atom_id res chain seq x y z
N MET A 1 -6.14 13.04 26.06
CA MET A 1 -6.38 11.84 25.21
C MET A 1 -5.55 10.61 25.59
N SER A 2 -4.41 10.74 26.28
CA SER A 2 -3.61 9.60 26.79
C SER A 2 -4.34 8.66 27.76
N ARG A 3 -5.37 9.15 28.47
CA ARG A 3 -6.15 8.38 29.45
C ARG A 3 -7.02 7.28 28.83
N HIS A 4 -7.73 7.56 27.72
CA HIS A 4 -8.62 6.58 27.07
C HIS A 4 -7.89 5.47 26.31
N VAL A 5 -6.66 5.74 25.86
CA VAL A 5 -5.77 4.70 25.29
C VAL A 5 -5.37 3.69 26.37
N ARG A 6 -5.13 4.15 27.61
CA ARG A 6 -4.83 3.28 28.77
C ARG A 6 -6.02 2.42 29.20
N GLU A 7 -7.24 2.89 28.98
CA GLU A 7 -8.48 2.18 29.30
C GLU A 7 -8.97 1.27 28.15
N LYS A 8 -8.15 1.03 27.10
CA LYS A 8 -8.48 0.24 25.89
C LYS A 8 -9.74 0.70 25.14
N ALA A 9 -10.19 1.93 25.35
CA ALA A 9 -11.36 2.47 24.65
C ALA A 9 -11.06 2.81 23.18
N VAL A 10 -9.79 3.12 22.87
CA VAL A 10 -9.31 3.43 21.51
C VAL A 10 -7.87 2.93 21.31
N GLU A 11 -7.54 2.53 20.09
CA GLU A 11 -6.21 2.06 19.70
C GLU A 11 -5.51 3.09 18.82
N ARG A 12 -4.24 3.39 19.10
CA ARG A 12 -3.49 4.37 18.30
C ARG A 12 -3.00 3.72 17.02
N VAL A 13 -3.33 4.34 15.88
CA VAL A 13 -2.94 3.85 14.54
C VAL A 13 -1.81 4.71 13.93
N ALA A 14 -1.79 6.01 14.23
CA ALA A 14 -0.72 6.92 13.84
C ALA A 14 -0.69 8.16 14.76
N PRO A 15 0.28 9.09 14.64
CA PRO A 15 0.22 10.36 15.34
C PRO A 15 -1.08 11.11 15.03
N GLY A 16 -1.89 11.36 16.05
CA GLY A 16 -3.19 12.04 15.92
C GLY A 16 -4.31 11.18 15.31
N LEU A 17 -4.09 9.90 15.04
CA LEU A 17 -5.10 8.98 14.51
C LEU A 17 -5.31 7.79 15.45
N TYR A 18 -6.58 7.56 15.79
CA TYR A 18 -7.02 6.51 16.69
C TYR A 18 -8.16 5.73 16.05
N LEU A 19 -8.18 4.42 16.26
CA LEU A 19 -9.22 3.49 15.87
C LEU A 19 -10.10 3.19 17.09
N ASN A 20 -11.41 3.13 16.86
CA ASN A 20 -12.32 2.53 17.81
C ASN A 20 -12.41 1.03 17.51
N PRO A 21 -11.94 0.14 18.41
CA PRO A 21 -11.89 -1.30 18.15
C PRO A 21 -13.28 -1.93 18.05
N TYR A 22 -14.33 -1.24 18.51
CA TYR A 22 -15.72 -1.71 18.48
C TYR A 22 -16.47 -1.33 17.20
N THR A 23 -15.80 -0.67 16.24
CA THR A 23 -16.40 -0.27 14.97
C THR A 23 -15.68 -0.90 13.80
N THR A 24 -16.43 -1.31 12.78
CA THR A 24 -15.85 -1.76 11.52
C THR A 24 -15.00 -0.64 10.90
N PRO A 25 -13.73 -0.91 10.56
CA PRO A 25 -12.91 0.06 9.85
C PRO A 25 -13.56 0.45 8.51
N PRO A 26 -13.30 1.66 8.01
CA PRO A 26 -13.77 2.03 6.68
C PRO A 26 -13.16 1.12 5.61
N ALA A 27 -13.83 0.98 4.46
CA ALA A 27 -13.22 0.33 3.30
C ALA A 27 -11.89 1.01 2.92
N TRP A 28 -10.92 0.20 2.50
CA TRP A 28 -9.57 0.62 2.12
C TRP A 28 -8.85 1.41 3.23
N ALA A 29 -9.04 1.00 4.49
CA ALA A 29 -8.51 1.72 5.64
C ALA A 29 -6.98 1.87 5.60
N LEU A 30 -6.26 0.85 5.13
CA LEU A 30 -4.80 0.87 5.04
C LEU A 30 -4.32 1.86 3.96
N GLU A 31 -4.94 1.87 2.78
CA GLU A 31 -4.61 2.79 1.69
C GLU A 31 -4.89 4.24 2.10
N ARG A 32 -6.04 4.48 2.73
CA ARG A 32 -6.41 5.80 3.25
C ARG A 32 -5.46 6.25 4.35
N LEU A 33 -5.02 5.32 5.22
CA LEU A 33 -4.03 5.60 6.24
C LEU A 33 -2.67 5.92 5.63
N ALA A 34 -2.22 5.17 4.62
CA ALA A 34 -0.96 5.41 3.92
C ALA A 34 -0.88 6.85 3.39
N SER A 35 -1.94 7.30 2.70
CA SER A 35 -2.07 8.67 2.21
C SER A 35 -2.01 9.74 3.30
N ARG A 36 -2.42 9.40 4.53
CA ARG A 36 -2.39 10.32 5.67
C ARG A 36 -1.06 10.34 6.41
N LEU A 37 -0.34 9.22 6.44
CA LEU A 37 0.98 9.08 7.05
C LEU A 37 2.05 9.88 6.30
N ARG A 38 1.94 9.99 4.97
CA ARG A 38 2.94 10.61 4.10
C ARG A 38 2.34 11.66 3.16
N PRO A 39 1.77 12.77 3.68
CA PRO A 39 1.06 13.74 2.85
C PRO A 39 1.94 14.52 1.86
N GLN A 40 3.27 14.49 2.05
CA GLN A 40 4.24 15.19 1.21
C GLN A 40 4.98 14.27 0.23
N ASP A 41 4.89 12.95 0.43
CA ASP A 41 5.55 11.98 -0.45
C ASP A 41 4.59 11.52 -1.53
N ALA A 42 5.09 11.40 -2.76
CA ALA A 42 4.34 10.78 -3.82
C ALA A 42 4.41 9.25 -3.64
N MET A 43 3.27 8.57 -3.72
CA MET A 43 3.20 7.12 -3.53
C MET A 43 2.11 6.49 -4.40
N TYR A 44 2.25 5.20 -4.63
CA TYR A 44 1.28 4.38 -5.35
C TYR A 44 1.35 2.92 -4.86
N VAL A 45 0.21 2.23 -4.86
CA VAL A 45 0.12 0.79 -4.59
C VAL A 45 0.81 0.05 -5.74
N SER A 46 1.74 -0.82 -5.40
CA SER A 46 2.59 -1.57 -6.34
C SER A 46 3.00 -2.91 -5.75
N LEU A 47 3.96 -3.60 -6.37
CA LEU A 47 4.49 -4.90 -5.94
C LEU A 47 3.36 -5.93 -5.81
N GLU A 48 3.40 -6.76 -4.76
CA GLU A 48 2.46 -7.85 -4.55
C GLU A 48 1.02 -7.37 -4.39
N SER A 49 0.78 -6.22 -3.75
CA SER A 49 -0.58 -5.68 -3.59
C SER A 49 -1.23 -5.37 -4.93
N ALA A 50 -0.52 -4.68 -5.83
CA ALA A 50 -1.05 -4.39 -7.15
C ALA A 50 -1.14 -5.65 -8.03
N LEU A 51 -0.13 -6.54 -7.99
CA LEU A 51 -0.15 -7.77 -8.76
C LEU A 51 -1.29 -8.70 -8.34
N HIS A 52 -1.59 -8.79 -7.04
CA HIS A 52 -2.76 -9.51 -6.55
C HIS A 52 -4.07 -8.91 -7.07
N GLU A 53 -4.22 -7.58 -7.05
CA GLU A 53 -5.40 -6.91 -7.60
C GLU A 53 -5.59 -7.15 -9.11
N HIS A 54 -4.49 -7.31 -9.85
CA HIS A 54 -4.50 -7.65 -11.28
C HIS A 54 -4.60 -9.16 -11.55
N GLY A 55 -4.75 -10.00 -10.52
CA GLY A 55 -4.83 -11.45 -10.67
C GLY A 55 -3.52 -12.12 -11.08
N ARG A 56 -2.39 -11.42 -11.01
CA ARG A 56 -1.05 -11.95 -11.33
C ARG A 56 -0.42 -12.69 -10.16
N ILE A 57 -0.96 -12.56 -8.95
CA ILE A 57 -0.58 -13.35 -7.79
C ILE A 57 -1.85 -13.86 -7.13
N SER A 58 -2.01 -15.18 -7.10
CA SER A 58 -3.18 -15.83 -6.49
C SER A 58 -3.20 -15.70 -4.95
N GLN A 59 -2.04 -15.51 -4.32
CA GLN A 59 -1.93 -15.36 -2.87
C GLN A 59 -2.27 -13.94 -2.41
N VAL A 60 -3.09 -13.83 -1.36
CA VAL A 60 -3.39 -12.54 -0.73
C VAL A 60 -2.14 -12.03 -0.01
N PRO A 61 -1.62 -10.83 -0.34
CA PRO A 61 -0.44 -10.28 0.32
C PRO A 61 -0.67 -10.05 1.81
N SER A 62 0.34 -10.37 2.63
CA SER A 62 0.28 -10.18 4.09
C SER A 62 0.25 -8.72 4.55
N ARG A 63 0.54 -7.78 3.65
CA ARG A 63 0.68 -6.35 3.93
C ARG A 63 0.36 -5.55 2.67
N LEU A 64 -0.07 -4.31 2.87
CA LEU A 64 -0.21 -3.35 1.78
C LEU A 64 1.17 -2.85 1.36
N THR A 65 1.52 -3.00 0.09
CA THR A 65 2.82 -2.61 -0.47
C THR A 65 2.68 -1.38 -1.35
N LEU A 66 3.47 -0.34 -1.05
CA LEU A 66 3.50 0.89 -1.82
C LEU A 66 4.93 1.24 -2.23
N MET A 67 5.07 1.75 -3.44
CA MET A 67 6.27 2.46 -3.86
C MET A 67 6.12 3.94 -3.48
N THR A 68 7.17 4.56 -2.96
CA THR A 68 7.15 5.95 -2.49
C THR A 68 8.41 6.73 -2.84
N SER A 69 8.28 8.03 -3.08
CA SER A 69 9.43 8.96 -3.16
C SER A 69 10.11 9.17 -1.80
N GLY A 70 9.43 8.87 -0.70
CA GLY A 70 9.94 8.98 0.66
C GLY A 70 10.84 7.80 1.06
N ARG A 71 11.28 7.78 2.33
CA ARG A 71 12.10 6.69 2.87
C ARG A 71 11.30 5.38 3.00
N SER A 72 11.95 4.25 2.73
CA SER A 72 11.39 2.92 3.02
C SER A 72 11.11 2.76 4.52
N TYR A 73 9.97 2.17 4.86
CA TYR A 73 9.56 1.90 6.24
C TYR A 73 8.36 0.95 6.30
N LEU A 74 8.32 0.09 7.32
CA LEU A 74 7.17 -0.76 7.63
C LEU A 74 6.36 -0.13 8.77
N HIS A 75 5.11 0.22 8.50
CA HIS A 75 4.18 0.78 9.48
C HIS A 75 3.18 -0.28 9.92
N GLU A 76 3.35 -0.80 11.14
CA GLU A 76 2.45 -1.80 11.73
C GLU A 76 1.27 -1.13 12.44
N THR A 77 0.07 -1.67 12.23
CA THR A 77 -1.15 -1.17 12.86
C THR A 77 -2.11 -2.30 13.20
N PRO A 78 -3.09 -2.08 14.09
CA PRO A 78 -4.17 -3.04 14.32
C PRO A 78 -5.01 -3.38 13.07
N LEU A 79 -4.97 -2.53 12.03
CA LEU A 79 -5.67 -2.76 10.76
C LEU A 79 -4.89 -3.67 9.79
N GLY A 80 -3.62 -3.97 10.10
CA GLY A 80 -2.66 -4.60 9.21
C GLY A 80 -1.43 -3.73 8.99
N SER A 81 -0.51 -4.23 8.17
CA SER A 81 0.79 -3.61 7.93
C SER A 81 0.84 -2.89 6.59
N ILE A 82 1.52 -1.74 6.59
CA ILE A 82 1.79 -0.94 5.38
C ILE A 82 3.29 -0.89 5.17
N GLU A 83 3.76 -1.41 4.05
CA GLU A 83 5.16 -1.35 3.66
C GLU A 83 5.37 -0.30 2.57
N PHE A 84 6.19 0.69 2.91
CA PHE A 84 6.67 1.69 1.98
C PHE A 84 8.05 1.26 1.46
N VAL A 85 8.19 1.16 0.15
CA VAL A 85 9.44 0.86 -0.53
C VAL A 85 9.87 2.09 -1.33
N HIS A 86 11.06 2.61 -1.02
CA HIS A 86 11.59 3.78 -1.69
C HIS A 86 11.82 3.50 -3.18
N THR A 87 11.43 4.46 -4.02
CA THR A 87 11.76 4.49 -5.43
C THR A 87 12.38 5.83 -5.81
N ALA A 88 13.50 5.77 -6.54
CA ALA A 88 14.09 6.94 -7.19
C ALA A 88 13.36 7.32 -8.49
N VAL A 89 12.36 6.54 -8.91
CA VAL A 89 11.57 6.83 -10.10
C VAL A 89 10.71 8.08 -9.87
N SER A 90 10.88 9.09 -10.71
CA SER A 90 10.15 10.34 -10.58
C SER A 90 8.64 10.15 -10.81
N PRO A 91 7.79 10.94 -10.13
CA PRO A 91 6.34 10.92 -10.35
C PRO A 91 5.92 11.10 -11.81
N ALA A 92 6.65 11.87 -12.60
CA ALA A 92 6.37 12.06 -14.01
C ALA A 92 6.45 10.74 -14.82
N ARG A 93 7.29 9.78 -14.39
CA ARG A 93 7.49 8.52 -15.10
C ARG A 93 6.48 7.44 -14.71
N TRP A 94 6.06 7.38 -13.45
CA TRP A 94 5.10 6.36 -13.00
C TRP A 94 3.64 6.82 -13.08
N ARG A 95 3.33 8.11 -12.96
CA ARG A 95 1.94 8.62 -12.98
C ARG A 95 1.14 8.14 -14.21
N PRO A 96 1.68 8.17 -15.45
CA PRO A 96 0.96 7.68 -16.63
C PRO A 96 0.64 6.18 -16.61
N ARG A 97 1.33 5.41 -15.76
CA ARG A 97 1.19 3.96 -15.59
C ARG A 97 0.44 3.60 -14.31
N THR A 98 -0.28 4.56 -13.74
CA THR A 98 -1.10 4.38 -12.54
C THR A 98 -2.47 5.00 -12.74
N VAL A 99 -3.48 4.46 -12.05
CA VAL A 99 -4.81 5.06 -11.96
C VAL A 99 -5.03 5.60 -10.56
N PHE A 100 -5.41 6.87 -10.43
CA PHE A 100 -5.83 7.41 -9.14
C PHE A 100 -7.23 6.90 -8.81
N VAL A 101 -7.38 6.20 -7.68
CA VAL A 101 -8.66 5.65 -7.24
C VAL A 101 -9.25 6.56 -6.14
N PRO A 102 -10.28 7.38 -6.42
CA PRO A 102 -10.74 8.40 -5.50
C PRO A 102 -11.29 7.87 -4.17
N SER A 103 -11.88 6.67 -4.19
CA SER A 103 -12.42 6.00 -2.99
C SER A 103 -11.33 5.53 -2.02
N ARG A 104 -10.17 5.11 -2.56
CA ARG A 104 -9.00 4.65 -1.80
C ARG A 104 -8.03 5.78 -1.46
N LYS A 105 -8.15 6.92 -2.16
CA LYS A 105 -7.27 8.10 -2.03
C LYS A 105 -5.79 7.79 -2.34
N VAL A 106 -5.54 6.87 -3.27
CA VAL A 106 -4.19 6.43 -3.65
C VAL A 106 -4.14 6.14 -5.15
N HIS A 107 -2.94 6.22 -5.74
CA HIS A 107 -2.66 5.69 -7.07
C HIS A 107 -2.45 4.18 -7.01
N VAL A 108 -2.91 3.44 -8.02
CA VAL A 108 -2.67 1.99 -8.17
C VAL A 108 -1.91 1.75 -9.48
N ALA A 109 -0.81 1.00 -9.42
CA ALA A 109 0.01 0.66 -10.58
C ALA A 109 -0.73 -0.23 -11.58
N SER A 110 -0.37 -0.12 -12.85
CA SER A 110 -0.65 -1.17 -13.84
C SER A 110 0.11 -2.46 -13.49
N ALA A 111 -0.34 -3.60 -14.02
CA ALA A 111 0.32 -4.88 -13.79
C ALA A 111 1.80 -4.85 -14.22
N GLU A 112 2.10 -4.23 -15.36
CA GLU A 112 3.46 -4.14 -15.91
C GLU A 112 4.36 -3.27 -15.02
N LEU A 113 3.83 -2.15 -14.51
CA LEU A 113 4.60 -1.30 -13.58
C LEU A 113 4.85 -2.04 -12.26
N ALA A 114 3.84 -2.74 -11.73
CA ALA A 114 3.98 -3.49 -10.50
C ALA A 114 5.00 -4.62 -10.62
N LEU A 115 5.01 -5.34 -11.75
CA LEU A 115 5.98 -6.38 -12.06
C LEU A 115 7.40 -5.82 -12.23
N GLU A 116 7.54 -4.71 -12.95
CA GLU A 116 8.83 -4.01 -13.05
C GLU A 116 9.35 -3.56 -11.68
N ASP A 117 8.48 -3.01 -10.84
CA ASP A 117 8.85 -2.58 -9.50
C ASP A 117 9.30 -3.78 -8.67
N LEU A 118 8.58 -4.90 -8.74
CA LEU A 118 8.92 -6.14 -8.03
C LEU A 118 10.30 -6.67 -8.43
N ARG A 119 10.59 -6.67 -9.75
CA ARG A 119 11.91 -6.99 -10.30
C ARG A 119 12.99 -6.02 -9.81
N LYS A 120 12.73 -4.71 -9.84
CA LYS A 120 13.70 -3.67 -9.42
C LYS A 120 14.06 -3.77 -7.95
N VAL A 121 13.11 -4.11 -7.09
CA VAL A 121 13.36 -4.24 -5.64
C VAL A 121 13.93 -5.61 -5.25
N GLY A 122 14.12 -6.52 -6.22
CA GLY A 122 14.72 -7.84 -6.01
C GLY A 122 13.87 -8.80 -5.21
N ARG A 123 12.53 -8.71 -5.32
CA ARG A 123 11.61 -9.63 -4.65
C ARG A 123 11.40 -10.92 -5.44
N ASN A 124 10.92 -11.95 -4.74
CA ASN A 124 10.67 -13.24 -5.36
C ASN A 124 9.53 -13.15 -6.39
N LEU A 125 9.76 -13.70 -7.58
CA LEU A 125 8.83 -13.74 -8.70
C LEU A 125 8.11 -15.08 -8.82
N ASP A 126 8.45 -16.10 -8.02
CA ASP A 126 7.92 -17.47 -8.12
C ASP A 126 6.39 -17.57 -8.03
N LEU A 127 5.75 -16.56 -7.42
CA LEU A 127 4.30 -16.51 -7.23
C LEU A 127 3.58 -15.67 -8.29
N VAL A 128 4.33 -15.07 -9.23
CA VAL A 128 3.77 -14.27 -10.30
C VAL A 128 3.40 -15.19 -11.45
N ASP A 129 2.12 -15.14 -11.82
CA ASP A 129 1.61 -15.80 -13.00
C ASP A 129 2.10 -15.02 -14.24
N ASP A 130 3.10 -15.59 -14.91
CA ASP A 130 3.69 -15.10 -16.17
C ASP A 130 2.75 -15.31 -17.38
N THR A 131 1.43 -15.30 -17.20
CA THR A 131 0.46 -15.38 -18.30
C THR A 131 0.46 -14.07 -19.09
N ASP A 132 1.55 -13.84 -19.83
CA ASP A 132 1.69 -12.93 -20.96
C ASP A 132 1.68 -13.71 -22.29
N ASP A 133 1.02 -14.87 -22.33
CA ASP A 133 0.80 -15.63 -23.57
C ASP A 133 -0.67 -15.54 -23.99
N GLU A 134 -0.89 -14.75 -25.06
CA GLU A 134 -1.95 -14.82 -26.07
C GLU A 134 -3.38 -14.33 -25.72
N ASP A 135 -3.70 -13.13 -26.20
CA ASP A 135 -4.81 -12.87 -27.14
C ASP A 135 -4.60 -11.54 -27.91
#